data_AF-A0A536GXE1-F1
#
_entry.id   AF-A0A536GXE1-F1
#
_cell.length_a   1.000
_cell.length_b   1.000
_cell.length_c   1.000
_cell.angle_alpha   90.00
_cell.angle_beta   90.00
_cell.angle_gamma   90.00
#
_symmetry.space_group_name_H-M   'P 1'
#
loop_
_entity.id
_entity.type
_entity.pdbx_description
1 polymer ?
#
loop_
_entity_poly.entity_id
_entity_poly.type
_entity_poly.pdbx_seq_one_letter_code
_entity_poly.pdbx_strand_id
1 'polypeptide(L)' 'MQGIFFVVASDPGELRRITDLAEQGKLRPVIARTLPLADASIAYGPPPAPRRPGKTVLVVRP' A
#
# COMPACT_ATOMS: atom_id res chain seq x y z
N MET A 1 5.59 -17.78 -15.37
CA MET A 1 4.73 -16.84 -14.63
C MET A 1 4.25 -15.79 -15.64
N GLN A 2 2.98 -15.77 -16.02
CA GLN A 2 2.43 -14.68 -16.84
C GLN A 2 2.07 -13.53 -15.90
N GLY A 3 2.74 -12.38 -16.04
CA GLY A 3 2.40 -11.17 -15.31
C GLY A 3 1.15 -10.54 -15.90
N ILE A 4 0.19 -10.16 -15.07
CA ILE A 4 -0.97 -9.39 -15.53
C ILE A 4 -0.54 -7.92 -15.58
N PHE A 5 -0.51 -7.36 -16.79
CA PHE A 5 -0.31 -5.94 -17.00
C PHE A 5 -1.66 -5.25 -16.90
N PHE A 6 -1.93 -4.59 -15.78
CA PHE A 6 -3.06 -3.67 -15.68
C PHE A 6 -2.54 -2.26 -15.99
N VAL A 7 -2.99 -1.69 -17.10
CA VAL A 7 -2.87 -0.24 -17.32
C VAL A 7 -3.92 0.43 -16.46
N VAL A 8 -3.53 0.88 -15.27
CA VAL A 8 -4.41 1.67 -14.39
C VAL A 8 -4.29 3.13 -14.81
N ALA A 9 -5.30 3.64 -15.53
CA ALA A 9 -5.44 5.07 -15.67
C ALA A 9 -5.81 5.66 -14.31
N SER A 10 -5.07 6.67 -13.87
CA SER A 10 -5.45 7.41 -12.66
C SER A 10 -6.75 8.17 -12.93
N ASP A 11 -7.79 7.87 -12.17
CA ASP A 11 -9.02 8.66 -12.14
C ASP A 11 -8.99 9.57 -10.90
N PRO A 12 -8.83 10.90 -11.06
CA PRO A 12 -8.81 11.83 -9.94
C PRO A 12 -10.10 11.82 -9.09
N GLY A 13 -11.25 11.54 -9.71
CA GLY A 13 -12.54 11.46 -9.03
C GLY A 13 -12.62 10.25 -8.10
N GLU A 14 -12.17 9.08 -8.57
CA GLU A 14 -12.13 7.87 -7.73
C GLU A 14 -11.09 7.99 -6.60
N LEU A 15 -9.93 8.61 -6.86
CA LEU A 15 -8.95 8.90 -5.80
C LEU A 15 -9.51 9.85 -4.74
N ARG A 16 -10.27 10.87 -5.14
CA ARG A 16 -10.96 11.76 -4.20
C ARG A 16 -11.98 11.00 -3.37
N ARG A 17 -12.78 10.14 -3.99
CA ARG A 17 -13.75 9.29 -3.28
C ARG A 17 -13.09 8.39 -2.23
N ILE A 18 -11.95 7.79 -2.55
CA ILE A 18 -11.17 6.98 -1.58
C ILE A 18 -10.73 7.84 -0.40
N THR A 19 -10.30 9.08 -0.66
CA THR A 19 -9.87 10.04 0.37
C THR A 19 -11.04 10.40 1.28
N ASP A 20 -12.19 10.79 0.71
CA ASP A 20 -13.39 11.15 1.47
C ASP A 20 -13.85 10.00 2.40
N LEU A 21 -13.81 8.76 1.90
CA LEU A 21 -14.15 7.59 2.70
C LEU A 21 -13.17 7.37 3.86
N ALA A 22 -11.87 7.61 3.64
CA ALA A 22 -10.85 7.48 4.67
C ALA A 22 -10.98 8.55 5.75
N GLU A 23 -11.20 9.81 5.36
CA GLU A 23 -11.40 10.94 6.29
C GLU A 23 -12.66 10.77 7.13
N GLN A 24 -13.75 10.24 6.55
CA GLN A 24 -14.98 9.93 7.26
C GLN A 24 -14.86 8.68 8.16
N GLY A 25 -13.71 8.00 8.17
CA GLY A 25 -13.49 6.76 8.92
C GLY A 25 -14.24 5.54 8.39
N LYS A 26 -14.87 5.65 7.20
CA LYS A 26 -15.63 4.59 6.51
C LYS A 26 -14.72 3.64 5.73
N LEU A 27 -13.49 4.05 5.44
CA LEU A 27 -12.43 3.22 4.90
C LEU A 27 -11.21 3.31 5.82
N ARG A 28 -10.71 2.16 6.29
CA ARG A 28 -9.50 2.09 7.12
C ARG A 28 -8.46 1.20 6.46
N PRO A 29 -7.37 1.75 5.91
CA PRO A 29 -6.29 0.93 5.41
C PRO A 29 -5.63 0.18 6.56
N VAL A 30 -5.50 -1.14 6.44
CA VAL A 30 -4.76 -1.95 7.40
C VAL A 30 -3.28 -1.84 7.07
N ILE A 31 -2.51 -1.16 7.92
CA ILE A 31 -1.05 -1.08 7.81
C ILE A 31 -0.45 -2.25 8.59
N ALA A 32 0.18 -3.18 7.87
CA ALA A 32 0.78 -4.37 8.46
C ALA A 32 2.21 -4.11 8.95
N ARG A 33 2.94 -3.24 8.22
CA ARG A 33 4.34 -2.91 8.48
C ARG A 33 4.63 -1.48 8.05
N THR A 34 5.44 -0.79 8.83
CA THR A 34 6.02 0.51 8.48
C THR A 34 7.53 0.38 8.58
N LEU A 35 8.26 0.73 7.52
CA LEU A 35 9.72 0.59 7.45
C LEU A 35 10.35 1.90 6.96
N PRO A 36 11.57 2.24 7.40
CA PRO A 36 12.34 3.32 6.77
C PRO A 36 12.75 2.92 5.35
N LEU A 37 13.04 3.92 4.50
CA LEU A 37 13.52 3.66 3.14
C LEU A 37 14.80 2.81 3.11
N ALA A 38 15.67 2.93 4.11
CA ALA A 38 16.88 2.11 4.26
C ALA A 38 16.59 0.59 4.27
N ASP A 39 15.39 0.21 4.70
CA ASP A 39 14.95 -1.19 4.82
C ASP A 39 14.06 -1.63 3.64
N ALA A 40 14.05 -0.88 2.53
CA ALA A 40 13.19 -1.19 1.38
C ALA A 40 13.40 -2.62 0.84
N SER A 41 14.62 -3.15 0.89
CA SER A 41 14.92 -4.53 0.50
C SER A 41 14.10 -5.55 1.29
N ILE A 42 13.83 -5.30 2.59
CA ILE A 42 13.00 -6.15 3.44
C ILE A 42 11.51 -6.06 3.04
N ALA A 43 11.07 -4.91 2.51
CA ALA A 43 9.70 -4.72 2.03
C ALA A 43 9.41 -5.48 0.73
N TYR A 44 10.40 -5.54 -0.18
CA TYR A 44 10.31 -6.25 -1.47
C TYR A 44 10.74 -7.72 -1.41
N GLY A 45 11.41 -8.13 -0.32
CA GLY A 45 11.76 -9.52 -0.08
C GLY A 45 10.54 -10.42 0.07
N PRO A 46 10.76 -11.74 0.21
CA PRO A 46 9.67 -12.70 0.41
C PRO A 46 8.77 -12.27 1.59
N PRO A 47 7.43 -12.31 1.43
CA PRO A 47 6.53 -11.94 2.51
C PRO A 47 6.73 -12.88 3.71
N PRO A 48 6.65 -12.38 4.96
CA PRO A 48 6.77 -13.23 6.15
C PRO A 48 5.69 -14.32 6.15
N ALA A 49 6.06 -15.51 6.63
CA ALA A 49 5.14 -16.62 6.87
C ALA A 49 4.78 -16.68 8.37
N PRO A 50 3.48 -16.71 8.73
CA PRO A 50 2.30 -16.61 7.87
C PRO A 50 2.11 -15.19 7.31
N ARG A 51 1.55 -15.12 6.10
CA ARG A 51 1.30 -13.84 5.40
C ARG A 51 0.25 -13.03 6.17
N ARG A 52 0.64 -11.85 6.65
CA ARG A 52 -0.27 -10.94 7.36
C ARG A 52 -1.05 -10.06 6.36
N PRO A 53 -2.37 -9.86 6.55
CA PRO A 53 -3.15 -8.95 5.72
C PRO A 53 -2.72 -7.49 5.95
N GLY A 54 -2.86 -6.66 4.92
CA GLY A 54 -2.58 -5.22 4.98
C GLY A 54 -1.51 -4.76 3.99
N LYS A 55 -1.08 -3.51 4.16
CA LYS A 55 -0.08 -2.84 3.34
C LYS A 55 1.23 -2.66 4.11
N THR A 56 2.35 -2.76 3.41
CA THR A 56 3.66 -2.29 3.89
C THR A 56 3.84 -0.85 3.42
N VAL A 57 4.17 0.06 4.34
CA VAL A 57 4.42 1.48 4.05
C VAL A 57 5.91 1.77 4.25
N LEU A 58 6.57 2.33 3.23
CA LEU A 58 7.91 2.90 3.36
C LEU A 58 7.79 4.37 3.75
N VAL A 59 8.40 4.75 4.86
CA VAL A 59 8.45 6.14 5.30
C VAL A 59 9.74 6.76 4.80
N VAL A 60 9.59 7.77 3.95
CA VAL A 60 10.68 8.61 3.46
C VAL A 60 10.60 9.93 4.21
N ARG A 61 11.67 10.28 4.91
CA ARG A 61 11.84 11.62 5.52
C ARG A 61 12.99 12.32 4.78
N PRO A 62 12.88 13.63 4.55
CA PRO A 62 14.00 14.43 4.07
C PRO A 62 15.17 14.42 5.07
#